data_AF-A0A1W1HA52-F1
#
_entry.id   AF-A0A1W1HA52-F1
#
_cell.length_a   1.000
_cell.length_b   1.000
_cell.length_c   1.000
_cell.angle_alpha   90.00
_cell.angle_beta   90.00
_cell.angle_gamma   90.00
#
_symmetry.space_group_name_H-M   'P 1'
#
loop_
_entity.id
_entity.type
_entity.pdbx_description
1 polymer ?
#
loop_
_entity_poly.entity_id
_entity_poly.type
_entity_poly.pdbx_seq_one_letter_code
_entity_poly.pdbx_strand_id
1 'polypeptide(L)'
;MRLIRFFFIGIMLLAPCFLHANPNVEMAFPDVFEIDDSPADAVYFNHNAISYQMHTFHKSGDEDWISFSALKSDESIEIKTFDPGPDCETVIGLYDTDGETLMIPESRHSLSDGTHLVSWRPVSDGTYYVKIANKNESIYGRNAYYKLWIYKPVMSTVDGRIDGIVTDDYSKDRLEGVLLSTPFDEVRSQEKGFYYLKCPAGEISFIAYKIGYEKFKTVVDMGQDQRIQINIELTPSYEYISDYEVAQWALRGDDLYYCVDICDVNGNLILESVACGENLNAWSAQDFVNITLGLPDSAFSGLTFMWKVRSESGYGGDGYEGLITVP
;
A
#
# COMPACT_ATOMS: atom_id res chain seq x y z
N MET A 1 2.16 79.08 -33.88
CA MET A 1 2.20 77.70 -34.41
C MET A 1 2.71 76.81 -33.28
N ARG A 2 1.95 75.78 -32.90
CA ARG A 2 1.95 75.13 -31.58
C ARG A 2 3.23 74.35 -31.28
N LEU A 3 3.80 74.56 -30.08
CA LEU A 3 4.70 73.62 -29.40
C LEU A 3 3.88 72.39 -28.95
N ILE A 4 4.35 71.19 -29.26
CA ILE A 4 3.85 69.94 -28.69
C ILE A 4 4.91 69.42 -27.71
N ARG A 5 4.55 69.38 -26.43
CA ARG A 5 5.30 68.73 -25.35
C ARG A 5 5.06 67.22 -25.45
N PHE A 6 6.13 66.43 -25.57
CA PHE A 6 6.06 64.97 -25.36
C PHE A 6 6.32 64.68 -23.89
N PHE A 7 5.29 64.19 -23.20
CA PHE A 7 5.40 63.50 -21.92
C PHE A 7 5.92 62.09 -22.21
N PHE A 8 7.11 61.73 -21.71
CA PHE A 8 7.51 60.33 -21.57
C PHE A 8 7.32 59.92 -20.12
N ILE A 9 6.37 59.00 -19.93
CA ILE A 9 6.01 58.34 -18.68
C ILE A 9 7.17 57.41 -18.29
N GLY A 10 7.66 57.55 -17.06
CA GLY A 10 8.64 56.64 -16.48
C GLY A 10 8.04 55.25 -16.31
N ILE A 11 8.59 54.27 -17.01
CA ILE A 11 8.30 52.86 -16.78
C ILE A 11 9.10 52.45 -15.54
N MET A 12 8.42 52.36 -14.41
CA MET A 12 8.93 51.73 -13.21
C MET A 12 8.99 50.22 -13.51
N LEU A 13 10.19 49.71 -13.76
CA LEU A 13 10.45 48.27 -13.90
C LEU A 13 10.14 47.60 -12.55
N LEU A 14 8.94 47.04 -12.43
CA LEU A 14 8.63 46.05 -11.41
C LEU A 14 9.54 44.84 -11.68
N ALA A 15 10.50 44.64 -10.79
CA ALA A 15 11.24 43.39 -10.73
C ALA A 15 10.21 42.26 -10.53
N PRO A 16 10.16 41.23 -11.39
CA PRO A 16 9.35 40.07 -11.10
C PRO A 16 9.89 39.46 -9.81
N CYS A 17 9.06 39.49 -8.77
CA CYS A 17 9.24 38.65 -7.61
C CYS A 17 9.09 37.22 -8.11
N PHE A 18 10.22 36.57 -8.42
CA PHE A 18 10.25 35.14 -8.59
C PHE A 18 9.90 34.54 -7.23
N LEU A 19 8.61 34.23 -7.02
CA LEU A 19 8.27 33.11 -6.16
C LEU A 19 9.09 31.93 -6.70
N HIS A 20 10.04 31.47 -5.89
CA HIS A 20 10.68 30.18 -6.14
C HIS A 20 9.56 29.14 -5.99
N ALA A 21 8.95 28.76 -7.10
CA ALA A 21 8.23 27.50 -7.16
C ALA A 21 9.25 26.43 -6.80
N ASN A 22 9.06 25.77 -5.67
CA ASN A 22 9.85 24.62 -5.27
C ASN A 22 9.72 23.55 -6.37
N PRO A 23 10.80 23.18 -7.07
CA PRO A 23 10.70 22.35 -8.27
C PRO A 23 10.39 20.87 -8.01
N ASN A 24 10.08 20.48 -6.77
CA ASN A 24 9.91 19.08 -6.36
C ASN A 24 8.48 18.71 -5.91
N VAL A 25 7.45 19.39 -6.39
CA VAL A 25 6.07 18.93 -6.16
C VAL A 25 5.66 18.04 -7.33
N GLU A 26 6.09 16.77 -7.31
CA GLU A 26 5.45 15.72 -8.10
C GLU A 26 4.07 15.45 -7.46
N MET A 27 3.01 15.87 -8.15
CA MET A 27 1.61 15.80 -7.71
C MET A 27 1.25 14.36 -7.27
N ALA A 28 0.92 14.17 -5.99
CA ALA A 28 0.20 12.97 -5.56
C ALA A 28 -1.27 13.14 -5.91
N PHE A 29 -1.91 12.02 -6.23
CA PHE A 29 -3.34 11.98 -6.44
C PHE A 29 -4.02 11.58 -5.14
N PRO A 30 -5.24 12.07 -4.88
CA PRO A 30 -6.03 11.63 -3.73
C PRO A 30 -6.15 10.12 -3.72
N ASP A 31 -6.05 9.51 -2.55
CA ASP A 31 -6.30 8.07 -2.40
C ASP A 31 -7.81 7.76 -2.39
N VAL A 32 -8.17 6.52 -2.05
CA VAL A 32 -9.55 6.03 -2.11
C VAL A 32 -10.43 6.47 -0.95
N PHE A 33 -9.85 7.10 0.09
CA PHE A 33 -10.54 7.52 1.31
C PHE A 33 -10.96 8.99 1.25
N GLU A 34 -10.29 9.78 0.43
CA GLU A 34 -10.66 11.15 0.11
C GLU A 34 -12.13 11.27 -0.31
N ILE A 35 -12.91 12.23 0.17
CA ILE A 35 -12.56 13.55 0.73
C ILE A 35 -12.70 13.52 2.27
N ASP A 36 -11.62 13.36 3.03
CA ASP A 36 -11.65 13.16 4.49
C ASP A 36 -10.93 14.26 5.29
N ASP A 37 -10.87 15.48 4.73
CA ASP A 37 -10.28 16.69 5.35
C ASP A 37 -11.04 17.28 6.55
N SER A 38 -12.03 16.58 7.10
CA SER A 38 -12.79 17.09 8.23
C SER A 38 -13.37 15.99 9.12
N PRO A 39 -13.64 16.27 10.40
CA PRO A 39 -14.34 15.32 11.27
C PRO A 39 -15.70 14.88 10.72
N ALA A 40 -16.39 15.75 9.98
CA ALA A 40 -17.70 15.46 9.40
C ALA A 40 -17.62 14.52 8.18
N ASP A 41 -16.48 14.52 7.50
CA ASP A 41 -16.21 13.68 6.34
C ASP A 41 -15.33 12.46 6.69
N ALA A 42 -15.08 12.24 7.99
CA ALA A 42 -14.15 11.25 8.47
C ALA A 42 -14.50 9.82 8.02
N VAL A 43 -13.51 9.14 7.45
CA VAL A 43 -13.67 7.77 6.94
C VAL A 43 -13.75 6.78 8.10
N TYR A 44 -14.76 5.91 8.09
CA TYR A 44 -14.88 4.91 9.15
C TYR A 44 -13.84 3.80 9.01
N PHE A 45 -12.95 3.69 9.99
CA PHE A 45 -12.04 2.57 10.14
C PHE A 45 -12.70 1.49 10.99
N ASN A 46 -13.01 0.35 10.37
CA ASN A 46 -13.42 -0.81 11.11
C ASN A 46 -12.20 -1.44 11.80
N HIS A 47 -11.93 -1.03 13.04
CA HIS A 47 -10.83 -1.56 13.85
C HIS A 47 -10.98 -3.04 14.27
N ASN A 48 -12.10 -3.68 13.92
CA ASN A 48 -12.28 -5.12 14.02
C ASN A 48 -12.03 -5.83 12.67
N ALA A 49 -11.84 -5.08 11.59
CA ALA A 49 -11.42 -5.61 10.30
C ALA A 49 -9.92 -5.89 10.28
N ILE A 50 -9.56 -6.90 9.51
CA ILE A 50 -8.26 -7.57 9.50
C ILE A 50 -7.33 -6.94 8.44
N SER A 51 -7.24 -5.62 8.39
CA SER A 51 -6.39 -4.93 7.41
C SER A 51 -6.03 -3.51 7.83
N TYR A 52 -4.83 -3.07 7.43
CA TYR A 52 -4.46 -1.66 7.43
C TYR A 52 -5.06 -0.93 6.21
N GLN A 53 -5.12 0.39 6.28
CA GLN A 53 -5.43 1.27 5.15
C GLN A 53 -4.14 1.92 4.65
N MET A 54 -4.05 2.24 3.36
CA MET A 54 -2.93 2.98 2.79
C MET A 54 -3.44 4.37 2.39
N HIS A 55 -2.75 5.40 2.87
CA HIS A 55 -3.15 6.80 2.77
C HIS A 55 -2.05 7.64 2.15
N THR A 56 -2.41 8.78 1.56
CA THR A 56 -1.48 9.72 0.92
C THR A 56 -1.83 11.17 1.25
N PHE A 57 -0.83 11.97 1.61
CA PHE A 57 -0.98 13.42 1.63
C PHE A 57 -0.80 13.97 0.21
N HIS A 58 -1.91 14.12 -0.49
CA HIS A 58 -2.00 14.49 -1.90
C HIS A 58 -2.03 16.01 -2.15
N LYS A 59 -2.42 16.83 -1.16
CA LYS A 59 -2.40 18.31 -1.26
C LYS A 59 -1.73 18.99 -0.08
N SER A 60 -1.42 20.29 -0.23
CA SER A 60 -0.86 21.06 0.89
C SER A 60 -1.87 21.22 2.00
N GLY A 61 -1.47 20.91 3.23
CA GLY A 61 -2.33 20.95 4.41
C GLY A 61 -3.36 19.83 4.44
N ASP A 62 -3.09 18.72 3.75
CA ASP A 62 -3.92 17.53 3.82
C ASP A 62 -4.09 17.03 5.26
N GLU A 63 -5.32 16.71 5.62
CA GLU A 63 -5.66 16.09 6.89
C GLU A 63 -6.53 14.87 6.64
N ASP A 64 -6.09 13.71 7.10
CA ASP A 64 -6.88 12.50 6.97
C ASP A 64 -7.63 12.33 8.29
N TRP A 65 -8.95 12.49 8.24
CA TRP A 65 -9.82 12.28 9.40
C TRP A 65 -10.44 10.88 9.35
N ILE A 66 -10.25 10.14 10.44
CA ILE A 66 -10.70 8.75 10.55
C ILE A 66 -11.61 8.61 11.76
N SER A 67 -12.76 7.98 11.60
CA SER A 67 -13.67 7.64 12.70
C SER A 67 -13.59 6.16 13.06
N PHE A 68 -13.71 5.81 14.33
CA PHE A 68 -13.76 4.42 14.78
C PHE A 68 -14.62 4.27 16.03
N SER A 69 -15.24 3.11 16.21
CA SER A 69 -16.04 2.83 17.42
C SER A 69 -15.15 2.35 18.55
N ALA A 70 -15.43 2.73 19.79
CA ALA A 70 -14.76 2.18 20.96
C ALA A 70 -15.75 1.98 22.12
N LEU A 71 -15.49 0.96 22.93
CA LEU A 71 -16.25 0.71 24.16
C LEU A 71 -15.39 1.07 25.36
N LYS A 72 -15.99 1.63 26.40
CA LYS A 72 -15.35 1.87 27.70
C LYS A 72 -14.74 0.62 28.31
N SER A 73 -15.25 -0.56 27.94
CA SER A 73 -14.72 -1.85 28.36
C SER A 73 -13.44 -2.27 27.63
N ASP A 74 -13.07 -1.59 26.53
CA ASP A 74 -11.83 -1.90 25.81
C ASP A 74 -10.62 -1.49 26.66
N GLU A 75 -9.68 -2.41 26.85
CA GLU A 75 -8.54 -2.17 27.74
C GLU A 75 -7.49 -1.23 27.15
N SER A 76 -7.39 -1.20 25.81
CA SER A 76 -6.58 -0.26 25.04
C SER A 76 -7.03 -0.28 23.57
N ILE A 77 -6.78 0.81 22.86
CA ILE A 77 -6.79 0.94 21.41
C ILE A 77 -5.41 1.47 21.01
N GLU A 78 -4.79 0.84 20.03
CA GLU A 78 -3.58 1.35 19.37
C GLU A 78 -3.95 1.99 18.03
N ILE A 79 -3.40 3.16 17.78
CA ILE A 79 -3.47 3.87 16.50
C ILE A 79 -2.04 3.96 15.98
N LYS A 80 -1.76 3.28 14.87
CA LYS A 80 -0.43 3.12 14.32
C LYS A 80 -0.36 3.66 12.90
N THR A 81 0.60 4.54 12.64
CA THR A 81 1.06 4.84 11.28
C THR A 81 2.43 4.20 11.06
N PHE A 82 2.66 3.58 9.91
CA PHE A 82 3.90 2.85 9.63
C PHE A 82 4.20 2.79 8.13
N ASP A 83 5.41 2.34 7.81
CA ASP A 83 5.93 2.28 6.43
C ASP A 83 5.77 3.63 5.69
N PRO A 84 6.19 4.76 6.31
CA PRO A 84 6.03 6.07 5.69
C PRO A 84 6.93 6.19 4.46
N GLY A 85 6.42 6.89 3.44
CA GLY A 85 7.22 7.30 2.30
C GLY A 85 8.34 8.27 2.70
N PRO A 86 9.34 8.49 1.83
CA PRO A 86 10.55 9.21 2.18
C PRO A 86 10.32 10.70 2.51
N ASP A 87 9.19 11.27 2.08
CA ASP A 87 8.79 12.65 2.37
C ASP A 87 7.65 12.72 3.42
N CYS A 88 7.31 11.61 4.06
CA CYS A 88 6.23 11.52 5.05
C CYS A 88 6.79 11.50 6.48
N GLU A 89 6.29 12.39 7.34
CA GLU A 89 6.45 12.29 8.80
C GLU A 89 5.08 12.55 9.44
N THR A 90 4.29 11.49 9.64
CA THR A 90 2.92 11.61 10.16
C THR A 90 2.88 12.22 11.56
N VAL A 91 1.82 12.93 11.91
CA VAL A 91 1.44 13.26 13.29
C VAL A 91 0.02 12.76 13.54
N ILE A 92 -0.25 12.28 14.76
CA ILE A 92 -1.53 11.64 15.11
C ILE A 92 -2.16 12.42 16.27
N GLY A 93 -3.34 13.00 16.05
CA GLY A 93 -4.20 13.59 17.08
C GLY A 93 -5.46 12.76 17.32
N LEU A 94 -5.85 12.58 18.59
CA LEU A 94 -7.08 11.85 18.95
C LEU A 94 -8.11 12.82 19.55
N TYR A 95 -9.34 12.75 19.06
CA TYR A 95 -10.46 13.60 19.40
C TYR A 95 -11.61 12.77 19.99
N ASP A 96 -12.38 13.40 20.89
CA ASP A 96 -13.53 12.83 21.57
C ASP A 96 -14.72 12.64 20.59
N THR A 97 -15.82 12.11 21.12
CA THR A 97 -17.03 11.74 20.37
C THR A 97 -17.77 12.89 19.70
N ASP A 98 -17.41 14.14 20.00
CA ASP A 98 -17.91 15.33 19.32
C ASP A 98 -17.13 15.71 18.05
N GLY A 99 -15.98 15.07 17.80
CA GLY A 99 -15.10 15.38 16.66
C GLY A 99 -14.33 16.70 16.80
N GLU A 100 -14.45 17.40 17.93
CA GLU A 100 -13.85 18.72 18.16
C GLU A 100 -12.90 18.73 19.37
N THR A 101 -13.23 17.97 20.43
CA THR A 101 -12.49 17.97 21.68
C THR A 101 -11.22 17.12 21.56
N LEU A 102 -10.06 17.78 21.45
CA LEU A 102 -8.75 17.11 21.40
C LEU A 102 -8.42 16.43 22.74
N MET A 103 -8.31 15.10 22.73
CA MET A 103 -7.97 14.28 23.89
C MET A 103 -6.47 13.99 23.99
N ILE A 104 -5.85 13.62 22.87
CA ILE A 104 -4.40 13.40 22.77
C ILE A 104 -3.88 14.34 21.69
N PRO A 105 -2.93 15.24 22.03
CA PRO A 105 -2.37 16.16 21.05
C PRO A 105 -1.55 15.41 20.01
N GLU A 106 -1.47 16.01 18.82
CA GLU A 106 -0.62 15.56 17.71
C GLU A 106 0.80 15.25 18.19
N SER A 107 1.12 13.96 18.26
CA SER A 107 2.38 13.50 18.83
C SER A 107 3.46 13.31 17.75
N ARG A 108 4.69 13.70 18.09
CA ARG A 108 5.88 13.65 17.19
C ARG A 108 6.76 12.42 17.42
N HIS A 109 6.29 11.45 18.21
CA HIS A 109 7.11 10.31 18.60
C HIS A 109 7.15 9.28 17.47
N SER A 110 8.15 9.40 16.60
CA SER A 110 8.59 8.35 15.70
C SER A 110 9.47 7.34 16.43
N LEU A 111 9.21 6.06 16.19
CA LEU A 111 10.21 5.01 16.36
C LEU A 111 11.32 5.18 15.30
N SER A 112 12.43 4.47 15.45
CA SER A 112 13.59 4.63 14.56
C SER A 112 13.34 4.30 13.09
N ASP A 113 12.24 3.61 12.79
CA ASP A 113 11.79 3.23 11.44
C ASP A 113 10.73 4.19 10.87
N GLY A 114 10.42 5.30 11.55
CA GLY A 114 9.38 6.25 11.14
C GLY A 114 7.96 5.88 11.57
N THR A 115 7.76 4.76 12.27
CA THR A 115 6.45 4.36 12.82
C THR A 115 6.02 5.31 13.94
N HIS A 116 4.77 5.79 13.93
CA HIS A 116 4.16 6.50 15.07
C HIS A 116 3.06 5.64 15.70
N LEU A 117 2.97 5.66 17.02
CA LEU A 117 2.03 4.83 17.79
C LEU A 117 1.40 5.66 18.92
N VAL A 118 0.07 5.68 18.96
CA VAL A 118 -0.72 6.22 20.06
C VAL A 118 -1.49 5.09 20.72
N SER A 119 -1.21 4.88 22.01
CA SER A 119 -1.92 3.92 22.87
C SER A 119 -2.90 4.66 23.77
N TRP A 120 -4.18 4.30 23.71
CA TRP A 120 -5.24 5.03 24.40
C TRP A 120 -6.32 4.12 24.99
N ARG A 121 -6.96 4.56 26.08
CA ARG A 121 -8.07 3.85 26.73
C ARG A 121 -9.38 4.64 26.61
N PRO A 122 -10.47 4.03 26.09
CA PRO A 122 -11.75 4.72 26.00
C PRO A 122 -12.33 5.14 27.34
N VAL A 123 -12.86 6.37 27.38
CA VAL A 123 -13.48 6.95 28.60
C VAL A 123 -14.99 6.69 28.64
N SER A 124 -15.62 6.51 27.48
CA SER A 124 -17.02 6.19 27.27
C SER A 124 -17.21 5.33 26.02
N ASP A 125 -18.40 4.75 25.86
CA ASP A 125 -18.78 4.09 24.60
C ASP A 125 -19.10 5.18 23.56
N GLY A 126 -18.61 5.03 22.34
CA GLY A 126 -18.91 5.99 21.27
C GLY A 126 -18.01 5.86 20.05
N THR A 127 -18.24 6.75 19.08
CA THR A 127 -17.39 6.93 17.91
C THR A 127 -16.40 8.03 18.19
N TYR A 128 -15.11 7.72 18.11
CA TYR A 128 -13.99 8.64 18.31
C TYR A 128 -13.35 8.98 16.96
N TYR A 129 -12.57 10.07 16.92
CA TYR A 129 -11.97 10.57 15.68
C TYR A 129 -10.46 10.69 15.83
N VAL A 130 -9.73 10.26 14.81
CA VAL A 130 -8.30 10.47 14.65
C VAL A 130 -8.10 11.47 13.53
N LYS A 131 -7.18 12.41 13.74
CA LYS A 131 -6.64 13.23 12.67
C LYS A 131 -5.21 12.84 12.42
N ILE A 132 -4.87 12.57 11.17
CA ILE A 132 -3.51 12.31 10.73
C ILE A 132 -3.11 13.38 9.73
N ALA A 133 -1.91 13.94 9.92
CA ALA A 133 -1.39 14.96 9.01
C ALA A 133 0.11 14.76 8.80
N ASN A 134 0.66 15.31 7.71
CA ASN A 134 2.10 15.42 7.58
C ASN A 134 2.61 16.53 8.51
N LYS A 135 3.64 16.25 9.30
CA LYS A 135 4.23 17.23 10.24
C LYS A 135 4.59 18.55 9.57
N ASN A 136 5.03 18.48 8.31
CA ASN A 136 5.19 19.66 7.48
C ASN A 136 4.06 19.68 6.44
N GLU A 137 3.02 20.47 6.72
CA GLU A 137 1.83 20.65 5.87
C GLU A 137 2.15 21.14 4.45
N SER A 138 3.36 21.67 4.21
CA SER A 138 3.83 22.05 2.88
C SER A 138 4.46 20.89 2.11
N ILE A 139 4.66 19.72 2.73
CA ILE A 139 5.16 18.49 2.10
C ILE A 139 3.98 17.57 1.83
N TYR A 140 3.76 17.34 0.55
CA TYR A 140 2.72 16.49 -0.03
C TYR A 140 3.26 16.00 -1.37
N GLY A 141 2.64 14.98 -1.96
CA GLY A 141 3.13 14.39 -3.21
C GLY A 141 3.37 12.89 -3.10
N ARG A 142 3.84 12.28 -4.20
CA ARG A 142 3.94 10.82 -4.36
C ARG A 142 4.73 10.06 -3.27
N ASN A 143 5.57 10.78 -2.54
CA ASN A 143 6.46 10.25 -1.51
C ASN A 143 5.91 10.50 -0.09
N ALA A 144 4.77 11.17 0.04
CA ALA A 144 4.13 11.51 1.30
C ALA A 144 2.98 10.52 1.60
N TYR A 145 3.28 9.22 1.63
CA TYR A 145 2.31 8.15 1.90
C TYR A 145 2.58 7.49 3.25
N TYR A 146 1.59 6.78 3.79
CA TYR A 146 1.74 5.97 5.00
C TYR A 146 0.68 4.85 5.07
N LYS A 147 0.90 3.86 5.94
CA LYS A 147 -0.12 2.87 6.30
C LYS A 147 -0.71 3.19 7.65
N LEU A 148 -2.04 3.17 7.76
CA LEU A 148 -2.79 3.34 9.00
C LEU A 148 -3.35 2.01 9.49
N TRP A 149 -3.21 1.75 10.79
CA TRP A 149 -3.91 0.66 11.43
C TRP A 149 -4.39 1.03 12.83
N ILE A 150 -5.70 0.95 13.04
CA ILE A 150 -6.34 1.12 14.34
C ILE A 150 -6.79 -0.26 14.81
N TYR A 151 -6.34 -0.70 15.99
CA TYR A 151 -6.64 -2.03 16.49
C TYR A 151 -6.68 -2.08 18.02
N LYS A 152 -7.33 -3.10 18.57
CA LYS A 152 -7.27 -3.42 20.00
C LYS A 152 -6.05 -4.31 20.23
N PRO A 153 -5.00 -3.86 20.93
CA PRO A 153 -3.90 -4.74 21.27
C PRO A 153 -4.47 -5.79 22.22
N VAL A 154 -4.34 -7.07 21.87
CA VAL A 154 -4.66 -8.11 22.82
C VAL A 154 -3.53 -8.09 23.85
N MET A 155 -3.81 -7.64 25.08
CA MET A 155 -2.87 -7.73 26.19
C MET A 155 -2.71 -9.21 26.60
N SER A 156 -2.05 -10.00 25.76
CA SER A 156 -1.53 -11.31 26.14
C SER A 156 -0.04 -11.18 26.38
N THR A 157 0.41 -11.47 27.60
CA THR A 157 1.85 -11.57 27.90
C THR A 157 2.50 -12.80 27.26
N VAL A 158 1.75 -13.57 26.48
CA VAL A 158 2.26 -14.60 25.58
C VAL A 158 1.43 -14.55 24.30
N ASP A 159 2.00 -14.06 23.21
CA ASP A 159 1.36 -14.23 21.90
C ASP A 159 1.24 -15.74 21.64
N GLY A 160 0.06 -16.17 21.18
CA GLY A 160 -0.04 -17.43 20.46
C GLY A 160 0.85 -17.38 19.22
N ARG A 161 1.13 -18.54 18.65
CA ARG A 161 2.04 -18.67 17.51
C ARG A 161 1.44 -19.56 16.44
N ILE A 162 1.47 -19.08 15.20
CA ILE A 162 1.34 -19.92 14.02
C ILE A 162 2.75 -20.16 13.48
N ASP A 163 3.14 -21.42 13.29
CA ASP A 163 4.41 -21.74 12.66
C ASP A 163 4.33 -22.94 11.76
N GLY A 164 5.32 -23.09 10.89
CA GLY A 164 5.43 -24.24 10.04
C GLY A 164 6.39 -24.02 8.90
N ILE A 165 6.12 -24.75 7.82
CA ILE A 165 6.92 -24.74 6.60
C ILE A 165 6.02 -24.48 5.40
N VAL A 166 6.55 -23.76 4.41
CA VAL A 166 5.93 -23.63 3.10
C VAL A 166 6.69 -24.47 2.09
N THR A 167 5.95 -25.24 1.30
CA THR A 167 6.48 -26.07 0.21
C THR A 167 5.73 -25.85 -1.08
N ASP A 168 6.40 -26.12 -2.20
CA ASP A 168 5.76 -26.32 -3.49
C ASP A 168 4.94 -27.61 -3.46
N ASP A 169 3.68 -27.60 -3.89
CA ASP A 169 2.82 -28.79 -3.89
C ASP A 169 3.24 -29.84 -4.93
N TYR A 170 3.92 -29.44 -6.00
CA TYR A 170 4.41 -30.35 -7.05
C TYR A 170 5.82 -30.88 -6.76
N SER A 171 6.82 -30.00 -6.68
CA SER A 171 8.22 -30.40 -6.48
C SER A 171 8.52 -30.84 -5.04
N LYS A 172 7.66 -30.43 -4.10
CA LYS A 172 7.86 -30.59 -2.65
C LYS A 172 9.08 -29.83 -2.10
N ASP A 173 9.65 -28.92 -2.90
CA ASP A 173 10.74 -28.06 -2.46
C ASP A 173 10.26 -27.07 -1.40
N ARG A 174 11.16 -26.72 -0.47
CA ARG A 174 10.90 -25.70 0.54
C ARG A 174 10.97 -24.31 -0.09
N LEU A 175 9.96 -23.48 0.15
CA LEU A 175 9.84 -22.16 -0.46
C LEU A 175 10.27 -21.06 0.51
N GLU A 176 11.40 -20.42 0.21
CA GLU A 176 11.87 -19.20 0.87
C GLU A 176 11.20 -17.95 0.27
N GLY A 177 11.06 -16.87 1.05
CA GLY A 177 10.57 -15.57 0.60
C GLY A 177 9.05 -15.49 0.36
N VAL A 178 8.30 -16.53 0.74
CA VAL A 178 6.82 -16.51 0.72
C VAL A 178 6.36 -15.47 1.73
N LEU A 179 5.48 -14.55 1.35
CA LEU A 179 4.85 -13.60 2.26
C LEU A 179 3.77 -14.31 3.07
N LEU A 180 3.93 -14.39 4.38
CA LEU A 180 2.95 -14.91 5.33
C LEU A 180 2.37 -13.73 6.09
N SER A 181 1.06 -13.55 5.99
CA SER A 181 0.39 -12.38 6.54
C SER A 181 -0.81 -12.80 7.38
N THR A 182 -0.86 -12.25 8.57
CA THR A 182 -2.02 -12.19 9.45
C THR A 182 -2.33 -10.71 9.67
N PRO A 183 -3.50 -10.36 10.23
CA PRO A 183 -3.74 -8.99 10.69
C PRO A 183 -2.61 -8.46 11.58
N PHE A 184 -2.00 -9.32 12.39
CA PHE A 184 -1.14 -8.89 13.50
C PHE A 184 0.36 -8.91 13.21
N ASP A 185 0.76 -9.73 12.26
CA ASP A 185 2.14 -10.00 11.96
C ASP A 185 2.27 -10.38 10.49
N GLU A 186 3.35 -9.93 9.87
CA GLU A 186 3.69 -10.22 8.50
C GLU A 186 5.18 -10.57 8.43
N VAL A 187 5.46 -11.75 7.89
CA VAL A 187 6.82 -12.27 7.80
C VAL A 187 7.05 -12.88 6.42
N ARG A 188 8.33 -13.03 6.05
CA ARG A 188 8.72 -13.87 4.91
C ARG A 188 9.23 -15.21 5.40
N SER A 189 8.88 -16.29 4.70
CA SER A 189 9.48 -17.59 4.98
C SER A 189 10.99 -17.50 4.82
N GLN A 190 11.70 -18.06 5.80
CA GLN A 190 13.16 -18.07 5.88
C GLN A 190 13.75 -19.19 5.01
N GLU A 191 15.06 -19.37 5.08
CA GLU A 191 15.75 -20.51 4.48
C GLU A 191 15.01 -21.82 4.82
N LYS A 192 14.84 -22.70 3.84
CA LYS A 192 14.09 -23.95 3.97
C LYS A 192 12.61 -23.76 4.32
N GLY A 193 12.05 -22.60 3.99
CA GLY A 193 10.62 -22.32 4.01
C GLY A 193 9.99 -22.22 5.39
N PHE A 194 10.79 -22.11 6.45
CA PHE A 194 10.29 -21.97 7.81
C PHE A 194 9.67 -20.59 8.03
N TYR A 195 8.60 -20.54 8.82
CA TYR A 195 8.03 -19.28 9.25
C TYR A 195 7.49 -19.36 10.68
N TYR A 196 7.32 -18.18 11.28
CA TYR A 196 6.60 -18.01 12.52
C TYR A 196 5.87 -16.68 12.51
N LEU A 197 4.63 -16.67 13.00
CA LEU A 197 3.78 -15.49 13.13
C LEU A 197 3.27 -15.43 14.56
N LYS A 198 3.33 -14.25 15.15
CA LYS A 198 2.70 -13.96 16.44
C LYS A 198 1.25 -13.63 16.23
N CYS A 199 0.41 -14.24 17.04
CA CYS A 199 -1.03 -14.21 16.86
C CYS A 199 -1.72 -14.22 18.23
N PRO A 200 -2.57 -13.24 18.54
CA PRO A 200 -3.35 -13.26 19.77
C PRO A 200 -4.44 -14.35 19.73
N ALA A 201 -5.18 -14.51 20.82
CA ALA A 201 -6.37 -15.35 20.80
C ALA A 201 -7.49 -14.70 19.95
N GLY A 202 -8.25 -15.52 19.23
CA GLY A 202 -9.36 -15.10 18.38
C GLY A 202 -9.36 -15.79 17.02
N GLU A 203 -10.34 -15.44 16.20
CA GLU A 203 -10.43 -15.90 14.82
C GLU A 203 -9.51 -15.05 13.92
N ILE A 204 -8.52 -15.67 13.28
CA ILE A 204 -7.45 -14.99 12.54
C ILE A 204 -7.47 -15.41 11.08
N SER A 205 -7.62 -14.47 10.15
CA SER A 205 -7.37 -14.76 8.75
C SER A 205 -5.87 -14.91 8.51
N PHE A 206 -5.47 -16.00 7.86
CA PHE A 206 -4.08 -16.30 7.56
C PHE A 206 -3.91 -16.50 6.06
N ILE A 207 -2.99 -15.74 5.47
CA ILE A 207 -2.72 -15.71 4.04
C ILE A 207 -1.25 -16.06 3.80
N ALA A 208 -1.00 -16.86 2.78
CA ALA A 208 0.34 -17.05 2.24
C ALA A 208 0.36 -16.73 0.74
N TYR A 209 1.35 -15.95 0.32
CA TYR A 209 1.48 -15.50 -1.05
C TYR A 209 2.93 -15.56 -1.53
N LYS A 210 3.12 -16.13 -2.71
CA LYS A 210 4.38 -16.06 -3.46
C LYS A 210 4.03 -15.97 -4.94
N ILE A 211 4.72 -15.08 -5.63
CA ILE A 211 4.62 -14.97 -7.09
C ILE A 211 4.87 -16.34 -7.74
N GLY A 212 4.02 -16.71 -8.71
CA GLY A 212 4.07 -18.01 -9.38
C GLY A 212 3.23 -19.11 -8.73
N TYR A 213 2.54 -18.82 -7.62
CA TYR A 213 1.72 -19.77 -6.86
C TYR A 213 0.31 -19.24 -6.61
N GLU A 214 -0.65 -20.15 -6.46
CA GLU A 214 -1.98 -19.81 -5.97
C GLU A 214 -1.91 -19.24 -4.55
N LYS A 215 -2.72 -18.21 -4.26
CA LYS A 215 -2.76 -17.59 -2.92
C LYS A 215 -3.47 -18.53 -1.96
N PHE A 216 -2.76 -19.00 -0.94
CA PHE A 216 -3.36 -19.76 0.16
C PHE A 216 -4.08 -18.81 1.13
N LYS A 217 -5.31 -19.16 1.51
CA LYS A 217 -6.12 -18.40 2.47
C LYS A 217 -6.83 -19.37 3.41
N THR A 218 -6.77 -19.10 4.70
CA THR A 218 -7.53 -19.84 5.72
C THR A 218 -7.91 -18.94 6.89
N VAL A 219 -8.75 -19.45 7.78
CA VAL A 219 -9.10 -18.83 9.06
C VAL A 219 -8.69 -19.79 10.18
N VAL A 220 -8.03 -19.25 11.19
CA VAL A 220 -7.46 -20.00 12.32
C VAL A 220 -8.09 -19.49 13.61
N ASP A 221 -8.79 -20.37 14.35
CA ASP A 221 -9.27 -20.05 15.70
C ASP A 221 -8.14 -20.32 16.70
N MET A 222 -7.58 -19.24 17.24
CA MET A 222 -6.46 -19.24 18.19
C MET A 222 -6.98 -19.09 19.63
N GLY A 223 -6.63 -20.03 20.49
CA GLY A 223 -6.75 -19.89 21.94
C GLY A 223 -5.63 -19.03 22.54
N GLN A 224 -5.81 -18.64 23.81
CA GLN A 224 -4.77 -17.95 24.58
C GLN A 224 -3.49 -18.81 24.65
N ASP A 225 -2.35 -18.17 24.37
CA ASP A 225 -1.00 -18.76 24.36
C ASP A 225 -0.86 -20.02 23.47
N GLN A 226 -1.80 -20.25 22.55
CA GLN A 226 -1.85 -21.46 21.74
C GLN A 226 -0.75 -21.44 20.68
N ARG A 227 -0.16 -22.62 20.42
CA ARG A 227 0.73 -22.83 19.29
C ARG A 227 0.05 -23.74 18.28
N ILE A 228 -0.11 -23.26 17.05
CA ILE A 228 -0.71 -24.01 15.96
C ILE A 228 0.35 -24.18 14.88
N GLN A 229 0.65 -25.43 14.54
CA GLN A 229 1.50 -25.73 13.41
C GLN A 229 0.65 -25.84 12.14
N ILE A 230 0.99 -25.06 11.12
CA ILE A 230 0.37 -25.14 9.79
C ILE A 230 1.48 -25.33 8.77
N ASN A 231 1.46 -26.44 8.05
CA ASN A 231 2.35 -26.64 6.91
C ASN A 231 1.55 -26.29 5.65
N ILE A 232 2.10 -25.43 4.81
CA ILE A 232 1.43 -24.90 3.62
C ILE A 232 2.06 -25.55 2.40
N GLU A 233 1.23 -26.15 1.55
CA GLU A 233 1.62 -26.62 0.22
C GLU A 233 1.02 -25.63 -0.79
N LEU A 234 1.87 -24.79 -1.38
CA LEU A 234 1.46 -23.83 -2.40
C LEU A 234 1.45 -24.52 -3.75
N THR A 235 0.31 -24.47 -4.42
CA THR A 235 0.15 -24.98 -5.78
C THR A 235 0.74 -23.99 -6.77
N PRO A 236 1.70 -24.39 -7.62
CA PRO A 236 2.15 -23.54 -8.72
C PRO A 236 0.95 -23.16 -9.59
N SER A 237 0.78 -21.88 -9.86
CA SER A 237 -0.31 -21.43 -10.73
C SER A 237 0.17 -21.48 -12.19
N TYR A 238 -0.53 -22.27 -12.99
CA TYR A 238 -0.28 -22.47 -14.42
C TYR A 238 -1.29 -21.74 -15.32
N GLU A 239 -2.19 -20.96 -14.73
CA GLU A 239 -3.15 -20.16 -15.48
C GLU A 239 -2.54 -18.83 -15.92
N TYR A 240 -2.94 -18.37 -17.10
CA TYR A 240 -2.67 -17.00 -17.52
C TYR A 240 -3.52 -16.07 -16.66
N ILE A 241 -2.89 -15.38 -15.73
CA ILE A 241 -3.56 -14.32 -14.97
C ILE A 241 -3.29 -13.01 -15.69
N SER A 242 -4.33 -12.20 -15.87
CA SER A 242 -4.22 -10.86 -16.45
C SER A 242 -5.07 -9.91 -15.62
N ASP A 243 -4.59 -9.68 -14.40
CA ASP A 243 -5.13 -8.69 -13.48
C ASP A 243 -4.17 -7.49 -13.43
N TYR A 244 -4.68 -6.35 -12.98
CA TYR A 244 -3.88 -5.18 -12.72
C TYR A 244 -2.81 -5.42 -11.64
N GLU A 245 -3.13 -6.19 -10.61
CA GLU A 245 -2.15 -6.55 -9.57
C GLU A 245 -1.07 -7.50 -10.11
N VAL A 246 -1.42 -8.38 -11.05
CA VAL A 246 -0.50 -9.40 -11.56
C VAL A 246 -0.89 -9.92 -12.94
N ALA A 247 0.09 -9.90 -13.84
CA ALA A 247 0.10 -10.71 -15.05
C ALA A 247 0.96 -11.95 -14.77
N GLN A 248 0.41 -13.15 -14.95
CA GLN A 248 1.11 -14.41 -14.69
C GLN A 248 0.98 -15.35 -15.89
N TRP A 249 2.01 -16.15 -16.16
CA TRP A 249 2.05 -17.17 -17.20
C TRP A 249 2.73 -18.44 -16.71
N ALA A 250 2.59 -19.53 -17.47
CA ALA A 250 3.34 -20.75 -17.27
C ALA A 250 4.66 -20.76 -18.05
N LEU A 251 5.65 -21.49 -17.53
CA LEU A 251 6.88 -21.83 -18.28
C LEU A 251 6.52 -22.44 -19.64
N ARG A 252 7.21 -22.01 -20.70
CA ARG A 252 7.02 -22.53 -22.05
C ARG A 252 8.29 -23.23 -22.52
N GLY A 253 8.22 -24.55 -22.62
CA GLY A 253 9.37 -25.36 -22.98
C GLY A 253 10.45 -25.36 -21.89
N ASP A 254 11.71 -25.29 -22.30
CA ASP A 254 12.88 -25.31 -21.42
C ASP A 254 13.48 -23.90 -21.19
N ASP A 255 12.78 -22.84 -21.64
CA ASP A 255 13.26 -21.49 -21.46
C ASP A 255 13.19 -21.10 -19.98
N LEU A 256 14.29 -20.55 -19.48
CA LEU A 256 14.36 -20.04 -18.13
C LEU A 256 14.32 -18.50 -18.12
N TYR A 257 14.70 -17.82 -19.21
CA TYR A 257 14.74 -16.36 -19.24
C TYR A 257 13.61 -15.77 -20.06
N TYR A 258 12.83 -14.88 -19.44
CA TYR A 258 11.67 -14.24 -20.06
C TYR A 258 11.73 -12.74 -19.90
N CYS A 259 11.18 -12.04 -20.88
CA CYS A 259 10.88 -10.62 -20.88
C CYS A 259 9.40 -10.39 -21.13
N VAL A 260 8.82 -9.40 -20.48
CA VAL A 260 7.45 -8.95 -20.71
C VAL A 260 7.47 -7.71 -21.60
N ASP A 261 6.68 -7.74 -22.66
CA ASP A 261 6.44 -6.61 -23.56
C ASP A 261 4.99 -6.13 -23.36
N ILE A 262 4.77 -4.82 -23.44
CA ILE A 262 3.45 -4.18 -23.31
C ILE A 262 3.05 -3.56 -24.64
N CYS A 263 1.83 -3.86 -25.08
CA CYS A 263 1.24 -3.38 -26.32
C CYS A 263 -0.07 -2.64 -26.09
N ASP A 264 -0.46 -1.78 -27.02
CA ASP A 264 -1.79 -1.17 -27.05
C ASP A 264 -2.86 -2.20 -27.45
N VAL A 265 -4.14 -1.85 -27.33
CA VAL A 265 -5.26 -2.72 -27.71
C VAL A 265 -5.32 -3.09 -29.19
N ASN A 266 -4.59 -2.38 -30.06
CA ASN A 266 -4.47 -2.69 -31.48
C ASN A 266 -3.27 -3.59 -31.78
N GLY A 267 -2.46 -3.91 -30.77
CA GLY A 267 -1.29 -4.75 -30.87
C GLY A 267 0.00 -4.04 -31.27
N ASN A 268 0.04 -2.71 -31.21
CA ASN A 268 1.28 -1.97 -31.38
C ASN A 268 2.09 -2.03 -30.09
N LEU A 269 3.37 -2.36 -30.21
CA LEU A 269 4.30 -2.36 -29.07
C LEU A 269 4.40 -0.94 -28.49
N ILE A 270 4.08 -0.80 -27.21
CA ILE A 270 4.25 0.44 -26.45
C ILE A 270 5.60 0.40 -25.76
N LEU A 271 5.89 -0.70 -25.07
CA LEU A 271 7.11 -0.88 -24.29
C LEU A 271 7.68 -2.28 -24.48
N GLU A 272 8.96 -2.32 -24.78
CA GLU A 272 9.71 -3.56 -24.91
C GLU A 272 10.41 -3.87 -23.59
N SER A 273 10.29 -5.12 -23.13
CA SER A 273 11.08 -5.70 -22.05
C SER A 273 10.96 -4.93 -20.73
N VAL A 274 9.72 -4.61 -20.36
CA VAL A 274 9.39 -3.86 -19.12
C VAL A 274 9.86 -4.58 -17.86
N ALA A 275 9.97 -5.90 -17.91
CA ALA A 275 10.60 -6.73 -16.89
C ALA A 275 11.22 -7.95 -17.55
N CYS A 276 12.42 -8.34 -17.11
CA CYS A 276 13.06 -9.58 -17.56
C CYS A 276 13.74 -10.32 -16.41
N GLY A 277 13.79 -11.65 -16.48
CA GLY A 277 14.49 -12.44 -15.48
C GLY A 277 14.47 -13.95 -15.72
N GLU A 278 15.38 -14.65 -15.04
CA GLU A 278 15.36 -16.11 -14.96
C GLU A 278 14.19 -16.58 -14.08
N ASN A 279 13.47 -17.60 -14.55
CA ASN A 279 12.24 -18.14 -13.98
C ASN A 279 11.14 -17.10 -13.73
N LEU A 280 11.22 -15.93 -14.39
CA LEU A 280 10.18 -14.92 -14.33
C LEU A 280 8.92 -15.49 -15.01
N ASN A 281 7.89 -15.72 -14.22
CA ASN A 281 6.60 -16.22 -14.69
C ASN A 281 5.42 -15.34 -14.25
N ALA A 282 5.70 -14.19 -13.63
CA ALA A 282 4.71 -13.15 -13.37
C ALA A 282 5.34 -11.77 -13.32
N TRP A 283 4.51 -10.75 -13.46
CA TRP A 283 4.88 -9.33 -13.41
C TRP A 283 3.70 -8.52 -12.85
N SER A 284 3.98 -7.54 -11.99
CA SER A 284 2.94 -6.65 -11.43
C SER A 284 2.75 -5.43 -12.32
N ALA A 285 1.57 -5.31 -12.91
CA ALA A 285 1.22 -4.17 -13.75
C ALA A 285 1.03 -2.90 -12.91
N GLN A 286 0.45 -3.07 -11.72
CA GLN A 286 0.33 -2.05 -10.69
C GLN A 286 1.71 -1.50 -10.28
N ASP A 287 2.68 -2.36 -9.98
CA ASP A 287 4.04 -1.90 -9.62
C ASP A 287 4.67 -1.14 -10.78
N PHE A 288 4.46 -1.59 -12.01
CA PHE A 288 4.98 -0.88 -13.17
C PHE A 288 4.36 0.52 -13.33
N VAL A 289 3.04 0.62 -13.26
CA VAL A 289 2.35 1.92 -13.35
C VAL A 289 2.77 2.84 -12.20
N ASN A 290 2.72 2.34 -10.96
CA ASN A 290 2.95 3.14 -9.77
C ASN A 290 4.43 3.50 -9.56
N ILE A 291 5.35 2.59 -9.88
CA ILE A 291 6.79 2.76 -9.62
C ILE A 291 7.51 3.26 -10.86
N THR A 292 7.27 2.66 -12.03
CA THR A 292 8.08 2.93 -13.24
C THR A 292 7.53 4.10 -14.05
N LEU A 293 6.21 4.17 -14.27
CA LEU A 293 5.59 5.34 -14.90
C LEU A 293 5.44 6.50 -13.92
N GLY A 294 5.36 6.19 -12.63
CA GLY A 294 5.30 7.18 -11.56
C GLY A 294 4.04 8.03 -11.59
N LEU A 295 2.96 7.46 -12.11
CA LEU A 295 1.64 8.06 -12.24
C LEU A 295 0.64 7.11 -11.55
N PRO A 296 -0.43 7.63 -10.93
CA PRO A 296 -1.42 6.81 -10.23
C PRO A 296 -2.26 5.96 -11.19
N ASP A 297 -2.94 4.95 -10.66
CA ASP A 297 -3.95 4.18 -11.38
C ASP A 297 -5.01 5.08 -12.04
N SER A 298 -5.42 6.16 -11.37
CA SER A 298 -6.46 7.10 -11.88
C SER A 298 -6.06 7.84 -13.15
N ALA A 299 -4.77 8.06 -13.41
CA ALA A 299 -4.28 8.66 -14.66
C ALA A 299 -4.45 7.71 -15.86
N PHE A 300 -4.62 6.42 -15.57
CA PHE A 300 -4.78 5.37 -16.55
C PHE A 300 -6.08 4.58 -16.34
N SER A 301 -7.01 5.01 -15.49
CA SER A 301 -8.21 4.23 -15.20
C SER A 301 -9.00 3.95 -16.50
N GLY A 302 -9.34 2.69 -16.71
CA GLY A 302 -9.96 2.19 -17.94
C GLY A 302 -9.01 2.08 -19.14
N LEU A 303 -7.72 2.41 -18.99
CA LEU A 303 -6.70 2.07 -19.98
C LEU A 303 -6.51 0.55 -19.95
N THR A 304 -6.70 -0.05 -21.12
CA THR A 304 -6.41 -1.45 -21.34
C THR A 304 -5.13 -1.56 -22.15
N PHE A 305 -4.20 -2.40 -21.68
CA PHE A 305 -3.03 -2.80 -22.45
C PHE A 305 -2.98 -4.32 -22.58
N MET A 306 -2.38 -4.77 -23.69
CA MET A 306 -2.06 -6.17 -23.89
C MET A 306 -0.63 -6.42 -23.43
N TRP A 307 -0.34 -7.65 -23.02
CA TRP A 307 1.02 -8.06 -22.70
C TRP A 307 1.42 -9.31 -23.48
N LYS A 308 2.72 -9.41 -23.77
CA LYS A 308 3.34 -10.56 -24.43
C LYS A 308 4.57 -11.01 -23.67
N VAL A 309 4.82 -12.32 -23.73
CA VAL A 309 6.04 -12.91 -23.19
C VAL A 309 6.99 -13.24 -24.34
N ARG A 310 8.23 -12.80 -24.18
CA ARG A 310 9.35 -13.04 -25.10
C ARG A 310 10.46 -13.77 -24.37
N SER A 311 11.02 -14.81 -24.98
CA SER A 311 12.23 -15.50 -24.54
C SER A 311 13.25 -15.58 -25.69
N GLU A 312 14.43 -16.16 -25.44
CA GLU A 312 15.44 -16.39 -26.49
C GLU A 312 14.97 -17.33 -27.60
N SER A 313 14.05 -18.27 -27.29
CA SER A 313 13.46 -19.15 -28.28
C SER A 313 12.37 -18.49 -29.14
N GLY A 314 11.95 -17.27 -28.76
CA GLY A 314 10.98 -16.45 -29.49
C GLY A 314 9.84 -15.97 -28.61
N TYR A 315 8.73 -15.59 -29.22
CA TYR A 315 7.51 -15.28 -28.49
C TYR A 315 6.77 -16.55 -28.10
N GLY A 316 6.04 -16.47 -26.99
CA GLY A 316 5.04 -17.46 -26.65
C GLY A 316 3.90 -17.53 -27.69
N GLY A 317 4.07 -18.30 -28.76
CA GLY A 317 3.00 -18.58 -29.74
C GLY A 317 2.64 -17.40 -30.65
N ASP A 318 1.52 -17.50 -31.35
CA ASP A 318 1.12 -16.56 -32.43
C ASP A 318 0.37 -15.29 -31.92
N GLY A 319 0.24 -15.08 -30.60
CA GLY A 319 -0.75 -14.17 -30.01
C GLY A 319 -0.28 -13.28 -28.84
N TYR A 320 -1.23 -12.72 -28.09
CA TYR A 320 -1.04 -12.00 -26.82
C TYR A 320 -1.42 -12.92 -25.67
N GLU A 321 -0.82 -12.72 -24.49
CA GLU A 321 -1.06 -13.57 -23.32
C GLU A 321 -2.29 -13.14 -22.50
N GLY A 322 -2.64 -11.85 -22.57
CA GLY A 322 -3.90 -11.36 -22.04
C GLY A 322 -4.04 -9.84 -22.09
N LEU A 323 -5.14 -9.36 -21.50
CA LEU A 323 -5.52 -7.95 -21.40
C LEU A 323 -5.49 -7.55 -19.94
N ILE A 324 -4.85 -6.45 -19.62
CA ILE A 324 -4.85 -5.85 -18.29
C ILE A 324 -5.55 -4.50 -18.42
N THR A 325 -6.53 -4.27 -17.54
CA THR A 325 -7.21 -2.98 -17.45
C THR A 325 -6.87 -2.38 -16.11
N VAL A 326 -6.38 -1.14 -16.13
CA VAL A 326 -6.19 -0.38 -14.90
C VAL A 326 -7.58 -0.07 -14.31
N PRO A 327 -7.84 -0.43 -13.04
CA PRO A 327 -9.16 -0.36 -12.43
C PRO A 327 -9.78 1.05 -12.39
#